data_AF-A0A374T983-F1
#
_entry.id   AF-A0A374T983-F1
#
_cell.length_a   1.000
_cell.length_b   1.000
_cell.length_c   1.000
_cell.angle_alpha   90.00
_cell.angle_beta   90.00
_cell.angle_gamma   90.00
#
_symmetry.space_group_name_H-M   'P 1'
#
loop_
_entity.id
_entity.type
_entity.pdbx_description
1 polymer ?
#
loop_
_entity_poly.entity_id
_entity_poly.type
_entity_poly.pdbx_seq_one_letter_code
_entity_poly.pdbx_strand_id
1 'polypeptide(L)'
;MSQSVLFFIIVLVIVFAVMVSSYFHKRHHEFNMGDIEKAVRGAYPAGVRSITKDELVKGVKKHFHCSSKDAHYIIGVARRKKLVDIAANHVTLL
;
A
#
# COMPACT_ATOMS: atom_id res chain seq x y z
N MET A 1 -22.91 -33.11 -20.51
CA MET A 1 -22.88 -32.49 -19.16
C MET A 1 -24.29 -32.14 -18.77
N SER A 2 -24.73 -32.44 -17.54
CA SER A 2 -26.07 -32.05 -17.09
C SER A 2 -26.15 -30.53 -16.89
N GLN A 3 -27.34 -29.95 -17.06
CA GLN A 3 -27.58 -28.53 -16.77
C GLN A 3 -27.14 -28.16 -15.35
N SER A 4 -27.30 -29.07 -14.39
CA SER A 4 -26.88 -28.88 -12.99
C SER A 4 -25.37 -28.71 -12.85
N VAL A 5 -24.58 -29.49 -13.59
CA VAL A 5 -23.11 -29.40 -13.58
C VAL A 5 -22.65 -28.08 -14.22
N LEU A 6 -23.28 -27.67 -15.32
CA LEU A 6 -23.01 -26.38 -15.95
C LEU A 6 -23.29 -25.20 -15.00
N PHE A 7 -24.42 -25.25 -14.29
CA PHE A 7 -24.80 -24.20 -13.33
C PHE A 7 -23.79 -24.10 -12.17
N PHE A 8 -23.38 -25.24 -11.61
CA PHE A 8 -22.36 -25.28 -10.56
C PHE A 8 -21.03 -24.66 -10.99
N ILE A 9 -20.56 -24.96 -12.20
CA ILE A 9 -19.32 -24.41 -12.73
C ILE A 9 -19.43 -22.89 -12.88
N ILE A 10 -20.54 -22.38 -13.41
CA ILE A 10 -20.76 -20.94 -13.59
C ILE A 10 -20.71 -20.21 -12.24
N VAL A 11 -21.41 -20.73 -11.23
CA VAL A 11 -21.40 -20.15 -9.87
C VAL A 11 -19.99 -20.14 -9.28
N LEU A 12 -19.24 -21.24 -9.45
CA LEU A 12 -17.87 -21.35 -8.94
C LEU A 12 -16.94 -20.33 -9.60
N VAL A 13 -17.06 -20.13 -10.92
CA VAL A 13 -16.30 -19.11 -11.66
C VAL A 13 -16.65 -17.70 -11.19
N ILE A 14 -17.92 -17.39 -10.92
CA ILE A 14 -18.34 -16.07 -10.40
C ILE A 14 -17.75 -15.84 -9.01
N VAL A 15 -17.84 -16.82 -8.11
CA VAL A 15 -17.26 -16.71 -6.76
C VAL A 15 -15.74 -16.50 -6.85
N PHE A 16 -15.06 -17.26 -7.72
CA PHE A 16 -13.62 -17.10 -7.93
C PHE A 16 -13.28 -15.72 -8.52
N ALA A 17 -14.04 -15.24 -9.50
CA ALA A 17 -13.88 -13.91 -10.08
C ALA A 17 -14.11 -12.80 -9.05
N VAL A 18 -15.10 -12.93 -8.16
CA VAL A 18 -15.34 -11.99 -7.06
C VAL A 18 -14.21 -12.07 -6.02
N MET A 19 -13.68 -13.26 -5.74
CA MET A 19 -12.57 -13.43 -4.80
C MET A 19 -11.27 -12.84 -5.35
N VAL A 20 -10.96 -13.08 -6.62
CA VAL A 20 -9.82 -12.49 -7.33
C VAL A 20 -10.01 -10.99 -7.48
N SER A 21 -11.18 -10.53 -7.92
CA SER A 21 -11.50 -9.11 -8.00
C SER A 21 -11.38 -8.46 -6.64
N SER A 22 -11.90 -9.05 -5.56
CA SER A 22 -11.74 -8.53 -4.19
C SER A 22 -10.29 -8.56 -3.72
N TYR A 23 -9.51 -9.58 -4.07
CA TYR A 23 -8.09 -9.67 -3.77
C TYR A 23 -7.27 -8.61 -4.51
N PHE A 24 -7.57 -8.38 -5.78
CA PHE A 24 -6.98 -7.31 -6.59
C PHE A 24 -7.50 -5.93 -6.15
N HIS A 25 -8.77 -5.78 -5.78
CA HIS A 25 -9.36 -4.53 -5.30
C HIS A 25 -8.75 -4.12 -3.95
N LYS A 26 -8.46 -5.09 -3.06
CA LYS A 26 -7.67 -4.86 -1.84
C LYS A 26 -6.23 -4.40 -2.12
N ARG A 27 -5.70 -4.70 -3.31
CA ARG A 27 -4.38 -4.29 -3.81
C ARG A 27 -4.44 -2.99 -4.67
N HIS A 28 -5.63 -2.63 -5.16
CA HIS A 28 -5.95 -1.48 -6.01
C HIS A 28 -6.70 -0.35 -5.27
N HIS A 29 -7.02 -0.49 -3.98
CA HIS A 29 -6.79 0.61 -3.05
C HIS A 29 -5.28 0.87 -3.11
N GLU A 30 -4.75 1.49 -4.16
CA GLU A 30 -4.66 2.95 -4.17
C GLU A 30 -4.39 3.36 -2.73
N PHE A 31 -3.13 3.23 -2.35
CA PHE A 31 -2.56 4.10 -1.35
C PHE A 31 -2.94 5.52 -1.77
N ASN A 32 -4.11 5.97 -1.32
CA ASN A 32 -4.69 7.23 -1.70
C ASN A 32 -3.62 8.26 -1.38
N MET A 33 -3.31 9.18 -2.29
CA MET A 33 -2.17 10.07 -2.07
C MET A 33 -2.31 10.87 -0.77
N GLY A 34 -3.55 11.18 -0.38
CA GLY A 34 -3.83 11.78 0.92
C GLY A 34 -3.46 10.87 2.09
N ASP A 35 -3.69 9.56 1.99
CA ASP A 35 -3.29 8.59 3.02
C ASP A 35 -1.78 8.35 3.02
N ILE A 36 -1.11 8.36 1.85
CA ILE A 36 0.36 8.32 1.81
C ILE A 36 0.93 9.53 2.51
N GLU A 37 0.43 10.72 2.19
CA GLU A 37 0.90 11.96 2.82
C GLU A 37 0.63 11.96 4.32
N LYS A 38 -0.55 11.49 4.76
CA LYS A 38 -0.91 11.38 6.18
C LYS A 38 -0.06 10.33 6.91
N ALA A 39 0.24 9.21 6.28
CA ALA A 39 1.09 8.17 6.84
C ALA A 39 2.55 8.61 6.92
N VAL A 40 3.05 9.29 5.88
CA VAL A 40 4.40 9.86 5.86
C VAL A 40 4.47 10.94 6.92
N ARG A 41 3.63 11.99 6.91
CA ARG A 41 3.62 13.04 7.95
C ARG A 41 3.40 12.50 9.36
N GLY A 42 2.53 11.50 9.53
CA GLY A 42 2.26 10.84 10.81
C GLY A 42 3.43 9.98 11.32
N ALA A 43 4.35 9.58 10.45
CA ALA A 43 5.59 8.90 10.85
C ALA A 43 6.66 9.86 11.39
N TYR A 44 6.52 11.18 11.17
CA TYR A 44 7.44 12.18 11.72
C TYR A 44 6.91 12.71 13.06
N PRO A 45 7.72 12.67 14.13
CA PRO A 45 7.37 13.33 15.39
C PRO A 45 7.33 14.86 15.21
N ALA A 46 6.49 15.54 15.98
CA ALA A 46 6.28 16.98 15.89
C ALA A 46 7.60 17.75 15.99
N GLY A 47 7.95 18.50 14.93
CA GLY A 47 9.16 19.32 14.85
C GLY A 47 10.38 18.65 14.21
N VAL A 48 10.32 17.35 13.89
CA VAL A 48 11.44 16.64 13.23
C VAL A 48 11.15 16.51 11.73
N ARG A 49 12.06 17.01 10.90
CA ARG A 49 11.95 16.96 9.42
C ARG A 49 12.69 15.80 8.77
N SER A 50 13.51 15.06 9.52
CA SER A 50 14.34 13.97 9.01
C SER A 50 14.27 12.76 9.93
N ILE A 51 13.88 11.60 9.39
CA ILE A 51 13.82 10.32 10.12
C ILE A 51 14.59 9.25 9.34
N THR A 52 14.98 8.18 10.03
CA THR A 52 15.66 7.07 9.34
C THR A 52 14.72 6.30 8.42
N LYS A 53 15.26 5.72 7.35
CA LYS A 53 14.48 4.93 6.39
C LYS A 53 13.73 3.77 7.06
N ASP A 54 14.33 3.13 8.07
CA ASP A 54 13.70 2.04 8.83
C ASP A 54 12.51 2.50 9.68
N GLU A 55 12.60 3.68 10.30
CA GLU A 55 11.49 4.27 11.06
C GLU A 55 10.32 4.62 10.15
N LEU A 56 10.60 5.19 8.97
CA LEU A 56 9.57 5.47 7.98
C LEU A 56 8.91 4.17 7.48
N VAL A 57 9.70 3.14 7.20
CA VAL A 57 9.18 1.82 6.79
C VAL A 57 8.30 1.22 7.90
N LYS A 58 8.69 1.31 9.17
CA LYS A 58 7.88 0.84 10.31
C LYS A 58 6.57 1.63 10.44
N GLY A 59 6.62 2.95 10.32
CA GLY A 59 5.44 3.83 10.38
C GLY A 59 4.44 3.53 9.28
N VAL A 60 4.92 3.44 8.03
CA VAL A 60 4.11 3.11 6.85
C VAL A 60 3.54 1.69 6.95
N LYS A 61 4.34 0.72 7.43
CA LYS A 61 3.90 -0.66 7.63
C LYS A 61 2.82 -0.78 8.70
N LYS A 62 2.92 -0.01 9.78
CA LYS A 62 1.90 0.05 10.84
C LYS A 62 0.62 0.71 10.36
N HIS A 63 0.72 1.76 9.54
CA HIS A 63 -0.44 2.51 9.04
C HIS A 63 -1.24 1.74 7.98
N PHE A 64 -0.54 1.03 7.09
CA PHE A 64 -1.17 0.33 5.96
C PHE A 64 -1.28 -1.19 6.11
N HIS A 65 -0.81 -1.77 7.23
CA HIS A 65 -0.77 -3.23 7.44
C HIS A 65 -0.16 -3.99 6.25
N CYS A 66 0.87 -3.43 5.62
CA CYS A 66 1.41 -3.90 4.34
C CYS A 66 2.69 -4.74 4.50
N SER A 67 3.09 -5.44 3.43
CA SER A 67 4.38 -6.15 3.40
C SER A 67 5.54 -5.16 3.33
N SER A 68 6.75 -5.57 3.76
CA SER A 68 7.96 -4.74 3.69
C SER A 68 8.28 -4.29 2.25
N LYS A 69 7.89 -5.10 1.25
CA LYS A 69 8.02 -4.79 -0.19
C LYS A 69 7.09 -3.64 -0.61
N ASP A 70 5.85 -3.65 -0.12
CA ASP A 70 4.87 -2.61 -0.43
C ASP A 70 5.22 -1.30 0.29
N ALA A 71 5.70 -1.37 1.53
CA ALA A 71 6.23 -0.21 2.26
C ALA A 71 7.35 0.50 1.49
N HIS A 72 8.29 -0.25 0.92
CA HIS A 72 9.34 0.29 0.07
C HIS A 72 8.80 0.91 -1.22
N TYR A 73 7.78 0.30 -1.83
CA TYR A 73 7.13 0.85 -3.02
C TYR A 73 6.46 2.20 -2.75
N ILE A 74 5.71 2.33 -1.65
CA ILE A 74 5.05 3.58 -1.24
C ILE A 74 6.07 4.69 -1.01
N ILE A 75 7.17 4.40 -0.31
CA ILE A 75 8.26 5.36 -0.08
C ILE A 75 8.89 5.78 -1.42
N GLY A 76 9.06 4.84 -2.35
CA GLY A 76 9.53 5.14 -3.71
C GLY A 76 8.58 6.03 -4.51
N VAL A 77 7.27 5.84 -4.37
CA VAL A 77 6.24 6.70 -4.98
C VAL A 77 6.28 8.11 -4.36
N ALA A 78 6.41 8.21 -3.04
CA ALA A 78 6.51 9.48 -2.33
C ALA A 78 7.74 10.31 -2.77
N ARG A 79 8.88 9.65 -3.01
CA ARG A 79 10.08 10.28 -3.60
C ARG A 79 9.82 10.81 -5.01
N ARG A 80 9.21 10.01 -5.90
CA ARG A 80 8.91 10.44 -7.29
C ARG A 80 8.00 11.65 -7.35
N LYS A 81 7.17 11.86 -6.32
CA LYS A 81 6.29 13.01 -6.19
C LYS A 81 6.88 14.21 -5.44
N LYS A 82 8.17 14.16 -5.06
CA LYS A 82 8.87 15.21 -4.29
C LYS A 82 8.25 15.51 -2.91
N LEU A 83 7.54 14.55 -2.31
CA LEU A 83 7.00 14.69 -0.94
C LEU A 83 8.08 14.43 0.12
N VAL A 84 9.08 13.63 -0.23
CA VAL A 84 10.21 13.26 0.64
C VAL A 84 11.49 13.17 -0.17
N ASP A 85 12.56 13.72 0.38
CA ASP A 85 13.91 13.57 -0.15
C ASP A 85 14.64 12.44 0.59
N ILE A 86 15.30 11.56 -0.16
CA ILE A 86 16.03 10.42 0.41
C ILE A 86 17.53 10.72 0.28
N ALA A 87 18.16 11.09 1.38
CA ALA A 87 19.60 11.32 1.46
C ALA A 87 20.25 10.20 2.28
N ALA A 88 20.98 9.31 1.59
CA ALA A 88 21.68 8.15 2.13
C ALA A 88 20.80 7.20 2.97
N ASN A 89 20.63 7.47 4.27
CA ASN A 89 19.88 6.66 5.21
C ASN A 89 18.74 7.42 5.93
N HIS A 90 18.60 8.70 5.60
CA HIS A 90 17.61 9.60 6.18
C HIS A 90 16.62 10.04 5.10
N VAL A 91 15.35 10.11 5.49
CA VAL A 91 14.25 10.58 4.66
C VAL A 91 13.76 11.90 5.23
N THR A 92 13.90 12.97 4.46
CA THR A 92 13.54 14.33 4.84
C THR A 92 12.21 14.72 4.20
N LEU A 93 11.27 15.24 4.98
CA LEU A 93 10.03 15.83 4.44
C LEU A 93 10.35 17.14 3.71
N LEU A 94 9.87 17.26 2.46
CA LEU A 94 10.00 18.44 1.60
C LEU A 94 8.84 19.42 1.81
#